data_AF-A0A4U1INV8-F1
#
_entry.id   AF-A0A4U1INV8-F1
#
_cell.length_a   1.000
_cell.length_b   1.000
_cell.length_c   1.000
_cell.angle_alpha   90.00
_cell.angle_beta   90.00
_cell.angle_gamma   90.00
#
_symmetry.space_group_name_H-M   'P 1'
#
loop_
_entity.id
_entity.type
_entity.pdbx_description
1 polymer ?
#
loop_
_entity_poly.entity_id
_entity_poly.type
_entity_poly.pdbx_seq_one_letter_code
_entity_poly.pdbx_strand_id
1 'polypeptide(L)'
;MRTVPRRWLIGLAAAHLLFVTLGAADMPLLHVGPIGRVLSHYSDLSGAGTGYGFFAPVARDQLMLHFDLIDHEGRKTTTTLETGGSREVDLRLSHVAAEFQYDDSERRRALATALAARMFTRNPEAREVVVRAEDFESVSMEEHRNGRTPRVTPVYQAKFKRGSR
;
A
#
# COMPACT_ATOMS: atom_id res chain seq x y z
N MET A 1 26.94 32.11 4.86
CA MET A 1 26.04 31.01 5.29
C MET A 1 25.76 31.18 6.78
N ARG A 2 24.51 31.46 7.18
CA ARG A 2 24.14 31.52 8.61
C ARG A 2 24.14 30.09 9.16
N THR A 3 24.95 29.83 10.19
CA THR A 3 24.99 28.54 10.86
C THR A 3 23.72 28.38 11.69
N VAL A 4 22.94 27.33 11.40
CA VAL A 4 21.75 27.00 12.20
C VAL A 4 22.24 26.54 13.58
N PRO A 5 21.75 27.11 14.69
CA PRO A 5 22.25 26.73 16.00
C PRO A 5 21.86 25.29 16.30
N ARG A 6 22.81 24.47 16.77
CA ARG A 6 22.63 23.04 17.06
C ARG A 6 21.38 22.71 17.87
N ARG A 7 20.97 23.60 18.78
CA ARG A 7 19.75 23.45 19.59
C ARG A 7 18.46 23.40 18.76
N TRP A 8 18.39 24.14 17.65
CA TRP A 8 17.25 24.12 16.72
C TRP A 8 17.17 22.81 15.96
N LEU A 9 18.32 22.28 15.52
CA LEU A 9 18.39 20.97 14.86
C LEU A 9 17.96 19.86 15.82
N ILE A 10 18.39 19.91 17.07
CA ILE A 10 17.96 18.95 18.11
C ILE A 10 16.46 19.07 18.37
N GLY A 11 15.92 20.29 18.46
CA GLY A 11 14.48 20.52 18.65
C GLY A 11 13.64 19.97 17.50
N LEU A 12 14.06 20.21 16.24
CA LEU A 12 13.41 19.66 15.06
C LEU A 12 13.48 18.13 15.03
N ALA A 13 14.64 17.55 15.35
CA ALA A 13 14.81 16.11 15.41
C ALA A 13 13.91 15.48 16.49
N ALA A 14 13.86 16.08 17.69
CA ALA A 14 13.00 15.60 18.78
C ALA A 14 11.50 15.70 18.43
N ALA A 15 11.08 16.79 17.79
CA ALA A 15 9.70 16.96 17.33
C ALA A 15 9.34 15.91 16.26
N HIS A 16 10.22 15.67 15.29
CA HIS A 16 10.01 14.61 14.29
C HIS A 16 9.94 13.23 14.94
N LEU A 17 10.81 12.93 15.91
CA LEU A 17 10.80 11.67 16.64
C LEU A 17 9.49 11.47 17.43
N LEU A 18 8.97 12.54 18.03
CA LEU A 18 7.66 12.52 18.69
C LEU A 18 6.54 12.20 17.68
N PHE A 19 6.54 12.81 16.49
CA PHE A 19 5.55 12.50 15.45
C PHE A 19 5.63 11.05 14.99
N VAL A 20 6.84 10.52 14.80
CA VAL A 20 7.03 9.11 14.46
C VAL A 20 6.48 8.19 15.56
N THR A 21 6.72 8.51 16.83
CA THR A 21 6.16 7.71 17.95
C THR A 21 4.64 7.80 18.05
N LEU A 22 4.05 8.96 17.74
CA LEU A 22 2.59 9.14 17.74
C LEU A 22 1.94 8.41 16.55
N GLY A 23 2.58 8.45 15.37
CA GLY A 23 2.15 7.68 14.20
C GLY A 23 2.25 6.17 14.43
N ALA A 24 3.29 5.71 15.14
CA ALA A 24 3.44 4.31 15.57
C ALA A 24 2.37 3.85 16.57
N ALA A 25 1.79 4.77 17.34
CA ALA A 25 0.72 4.51 18.29
C ALA A 25 -0.69 4.65 17.68
N ASP A 26 -0.78 4.86 16.35
CA ASP A 26 -2.04 5.02 15.60
C ASP A 26 -2.95 6.14 16.14
N MET A 27 -2.34 7.23 16.66
CA MET A 27 -3.12 8.35 17.17
C MET A 27 -3.65 9.24 16.03
N PRO A 28 -4.97 9.49 15.94
CA PRO A 28 -5.55 10.27 14.86
C PRO A 28 -5.29 11.78 15.04
N LEU A 29 -4.19 12.28 14.47
CA LEU A 29 -3.78 13.69 14.50
C LEU A 29 -4.76 14.64 13.75
N LEU A 30 -5.64 14.09 12.90
CA LEU A 30 -6.66 14.82 12.13
C LEU A 30 -7.69 15.57 12.98
N HIS A 31 -7.90 15.17 14.25
CA HIS A 31 -8.91 15.76 15.12
C HIS A 31 -8.45 17.05 15.84
N VAL A 32 -7.22 17.53 15.58
CA VAL A 32 -6.62 18.68 16.30
C VAL A 32 -6.76 20.01 15.52
N GLY A 33 -7.87 20.17 14.79
CA GLY A 33 -8.18 21.42 14.09
C GLY A 33 -7.24 21.76 12.91
N PRO A 34 -7.11 23.05 12.52
CA PRO A 34 -6.35 23.44 11.32
C PRO A 34 -4.85 23.12 11.40
N ILE A 35 -4.29 23.05 12.61
CA ILE A 35 -2.90 22.61 12.85
C ILE A 35 -2.75 21.12 12.54
N GLY A 36 -3.74 20.29 12.89
CA GLY A 36 -3.77 18.86 12.57
C GLY A 36 -3.68 18.58 11.07
N ARG A 37 -4.25 19.45 10.22
CA ARG A 37 -4.18 19.31 8.75
C ARG A 37 -2.77 19.54 8.21
N VAL A 38 -2.07 20.56 8.71
CA VAL A 38 -0.67 20.84 8.34
C VAL A 38 0.25 19.70 8.81
N LEU A 39 0.01 19.20 10.03
CA LEU A 39 0.75 18.07 10.58
C LEU A 39 0.49 16.77 9.80
N SER A 40 -0.74 16.54 9.32
CA SER A 40 -1.06 15.42 8.43
C SER A 40 -0.26 15.49 7.14
N HIS A 41 -0.24 16.65 6.46
CA HIS A 41 0.56 16.80 5.24
C HIS A 41 2.06 16.60 5.47
N TYR A 42 2.60 17.09 6.59
CA TYR A 42 3.99 16.84 6.95
C TYR A 42 4.24 15.36 7.24
N SER A 43 3.31 14.69 7.91
CA SER A 43 3.34 13.27 8.23
C SER A 43 3.32 12.40 6.96
N ASP A 44 2.49 12.75 5.98
CA ASP A 44 2.41 12.09 4.67
C ASP A 44 3.71 12.28 3.87
N LEU A 45 4.25 13.51 3.87
CA LEU A 45 5.48 13.84 3.14
C LEU A 45 6.72 13.17 3.76
N SER A 46 6.77 13.06 5.09
CA SER A 46 7.91 12.52 5.82
C SER A 46 7.81 11.01 6.10
N GLY A 47 6.62 10.42 5.91
CA GLY A 47 6.34 9.02 6.24
C GLY A 47 6.15 8.75 7.73
N ALA A 48 6.17 9.78 8.59
CA ALA A 48 6.07 9.63 10.05
C ALA A 48 4.74 9.02 10.52
N GLY A 49 3.68 9.13 9.73
CA GLY A 49 2.33 8.61 10.02
C GLY A 49 2.09 7.17 9.56
N THR A 50 3.08 6.52 8.96
CA THR A 50 2.92 5.17 8.38
C THR A 50 2.98 4.03 9.41
N GLY A 51 3.03 4.36 10.70
CA GLY A 51 2.99 3.38 11.79
C GLY A 51 4.11 2.33 11.79
N TYR A 52 5.24 2.59 11.13
CA TYR A 52 6.29 1.60 10.82
C TYR A 52 5.84 0.43 9.92
N GLY A 53 4.70 0.52 9.22
CA GLY A 53 4.34 -0.45 8.16
C GLY A 53 5.42 -0.60 7.08
N PHE A 54 6.27 0.43 6.94
CA PHE A 54 7.47 0.42 6.10
C PHE A 54 8.57 -0.56 6.56
N PHE A 55 8.70 -0.84 7.87
CA PHE A 55 9.74 -1.71 8.45
C PHE A 55 9.22 -3.08 8.91
N ALA A 56 7.90 -3.24 9.07
CA ALA A 56 7.27 -4.51 9.41
C ALA A 56 6.14 -4.87 8.42
N PRO A 57 6.44 -5.08 7.12
CA PRO A 57 5.43 -5.49 6.14
C PRO A 57 4.81 -6.87 6.42
N VAL A 58 5.31 -7.60 7.42
CA VAL A 58 4.85 -8.94 7.86
C VAL A 58 3.99 -8.85 9.14
N ALA A 59 3.58 -7.65 9.56
CA ALA A 59 2.74 -7.48 10.74
C ALA A 59 1.28 -7.86 10.42
N ARG A 60 0.97 -9.14 10.70
CA ARG A 60 -0.36 -9.77 10.79
C ARG A 60 -1.27 -9.78 9.56
N ASP A 61 -1.50 -8.64 8.91
CA ASP A 61 -2.44 -8.50 7.80
C ASP A 61 -1.77 -7.77 6.64
N GLN A 62 -1.55 -8.49 5.53
CA GLN A 62 -0.92 -7.92 4.35
C GLN A 62 -1.92 -7.90 3.19
N LEU A 63 -2.24 -6.69 2.71
CA LEU A 63 -2.99 -6.57 1.47
C LEU A 63 -2.07 -6.86 0.27
N MET A 64 -2.47 -7.86 -0.51
CA MET A 64 -1.75 -8.32 -1.69
C MET A 64 -2.51 -7.94 -2.96
N LEU A 65 -1.78 -7.44 -3.96
CA LEU A 65 -2.32 -7.19 -5.30
C LEU A 65 -1.88 -8.27 -6.28
N HIS A 66 -2.86 -8.94 -6.87
CA HIS A 66 -2.69 -9.93 -7.91
C HIS A 66 -3.35 -9.48 -9.22
N PHE A 67 -2.70 -9.82 -10.33
CA PHE A 67 -3.19 -9.55 -11.67
C PHE A 67 -3.30 -10.85 -12.44
N ASP A 68 -4.51 -11.22 -12.83
CA ASP A 68 -4.71 -12.31 -13.77
C ASP A 68 -4.74 -11.73 -15.19
N LEU A 69 -3.71 -12.03 -15.95
CA LEU A 69 -3.58 -11.68 -17.37
C LEU A 69 -4.19 -12.81 -18.19
N ILE A 70 -5.12 -12.48 -19.07
CA ILE A 70 -5.77 -13.45 -19.96
C ILE A 70 -5.48 -13.04 -21.40
N ASP A 71 -4.83 -13.93 -22.15
CA ASP A 71 -4.44 -13.67 -23.55
C ASP A 71 -5.58 -14.00 -24.54
N HIS A 72 -5.27 -13.87 -25.84
CA HIS A 72 -6.22 -14.18 -26.92
C HIS A 72 -6.59 -15.66 -27.04
N GLU A 73 -5.74 -16.55 -26.56
CA GLU A 73 -5.96 -18.00 -26.53
C GLU A 73 -6.71 -18.45 -25.26
N GLY A 74 -6.99 -17.50 -24.35
CA GLY A 74 -7.62 -17.76 -23.05
C GLY A 74 -6.65 -18.30 -22.00
N ARG A 75 -5.34 -18.30 -22.26
CA ARG A 75 -4.34 -18.68 -21.26
C ARG A 75 -4.27 -17.61 -20.18
N LYS A 76 -4.28 -18.07 -18.93
CA LYS A 76 -4.21 -17.22 -17.75
C LYS A 76 -2.81 -17.27 -17.14
N THR A 77 -2.24 -16.10 -16.92
CA THR A 77 -0.99 -15.93 -16.16
C THR A 77 -1.25 -15.00 -14.99
N THR A 78 -0.92 -15.45 -13.79
CA THR A 78 -1.03 -14.62 -12.57
C THR A 78 0.30 -13.95 -12.30
N THR A 79 0.28 -12.64 -12.07
CA THR A 79 1.47 -11.88 -11.67
C THR A 79 1.15 -10.97 -10.49
N THR A 80 2.19 -10.57 -9.77
CA THR A 80 2.15 -9.60 -8.68
C THR A 80 2.77 -8.29 -9.16
N LEU A 81 2.60 -7.25 -8.36
CA LEU A 81 3.15 -5.93 -8.67
C LEU A 81 4.65 -5.86 -8.34
N GLU A 82 5.51 -6.53 -9.11
CA GLU A 82 6.96 -6.42 -8.94
C GLU A 82 7.51 -5.22 -9.71
N THR A 83 8.31 -4.38 -9.05
CA THR A 83 8.89 -3.20 -9.71
C THR A 83 10.30 -3.38 -10.23
N GLY A 84 11.06 -4.37 -9.76
CA GLY A 84 12.42 -4.64 -10.24
C GLY A 84 13.39 -3.45 -10.15
N GLY A 85 12.98 -2.37 -9.47
CA GLY A 85 13.65 -1.05 -9.52
C GLY A 85 14.40 -0.73 -8.24
N SER A 86 13.76 -0.89 -7.07
CA SER A 86 14.41 -0.87 -5.75
C SER A 86 13.42 -1.27 -4.64
N ARG A 87 13.94 -1.70 -3.49
CA ARG A 87 13.15 -2.01 -2.29
C ARG A 87 12.26 -0.85 -1.83
N GLU A 88 12.71 0.39 -2.01
CA GLU A 88 11.92 1.59 -1.64
C GLU A 88 10.68 1.73 -2.53
N VAL A 89 10.79 1.43 -3.82
CA VAL A 89 9.67 1.46 -4.76
C VAL A 89 8.66 0.37 -4.40
N ASP A 90 9.13 -0.84 -4.08
CA ASP A 90 8.24 -1.93 -3.67
C ASP A 90 7.47 -1.57 -2.37
N LEU A 91 8.12 -0.89 -1.42
CA LEU A 91 7.48 -0.43 -0.17
C LEU A 91 6.46 0.70 -0.40
N ARG A 92 6.71 1.63 -1.32
CA ARG A 92 5.69 2.65 -1.67
C ARG A 92 4.50 2.03 -2.37
N LEU A 93 4.71 0.92 -3.05
CA LEU A 93 3.69 0.27 -3.85
C LEU A 93 2.83 -0.70 -3.03
N SER A 94 3.35 -1.26 -1.94
CA SER A 94 2.50 -1.93 -0.94
C SER A 94 1.49 -0.96 -0.32
N HIS A 95 1.85 0.32 -0.16
CA HIS A 95 0.89 1.34 0.26
C HIS A 95 -0.23 1.58 -0.77
N VAL A 96 0.05 1.39 -2.06
CA VAL A 96 -1.00 1.43 -3.10
C VAL A 96 -1.98 0.27 -2.97
N ALA A 97 -1.54 -0.89 -2.47
CA ALA A 97 -2.48 -1.95 -2.10
C ALA A 97 -3.40 -1.47 -0.97
N ALA A 98 -2.86 -0.89 0.11
CA ALA A 98 -3.64 -0.42 1.25
C ALA A 98 -4.80 0.53 0.89
N GLU A 99 -4.69 1.29 -0.21
CA GLU A 99 -5.79 2.13 -0.73
C GLU A 99 -7.08 1.36 -1.03
N PHE A 100 -7.00 0.05 -1.31
CA PHE A 100 -8.17 -0.81 -1.52
C PHE A 100 -8.92 -1.14 -0.22
N GLN A 101 -8.38 -0.84 0.96
CA GLN A 101 -9.08 -1.05 2.23
C GLN A 101 -10.15 0.02 2.51
N TYR A 102 -9.99 1.25 2.00
CA TYR A 102 -10.98 2.33 2.21
C TYR A 102 -12.27 2.08 1.45
N ASP A 103 -13.43 2.27 2.09
CA ASP A 103 -14.75 2.02 1.49
C ASP A 103 -15.21 3.14 0.53
N ASP A 104 -14.40 3.38 -0.51
CA ASP A 104 -14.68 4.30 -1.60
C ASP A 104 -14.61 3.54 -2.93
N SER A 105 -15.78 3.14 -3.42
CA SER A 105 -15.90 2.33 -4.63
C SER A 105 -15.38 3.02 -5.90
N GLU A 106 -15.51 4.35 -5.99
CA GLU A 106 -15.07 5.12 -7.14
C GLU A 106 -13.55 5.20 -7.16
N ARG A 107 -12.94 5.53 -6.03
CA ARG A 107 -11.47 5.57 -5.87
C ARG A 107 -10.85 4.20 -6.12
N ARG A 108 -11.41 3.12 -5.54
CA ARG A 108 -10.95 1.74 -5.80
C ARG A 108 -11.01 1.40 -7.28
N ARG A 109 -12.09 1.78 -7.97
CA ARG A 109 -12.25 1.51 -9.40
C ARG A 109 -11.28 2.32 -10.25
N ALA A 110 -11.07 3.60 -9.94
CA ALA A 110 -10.11 4.45 -10.64
C ALA A 110 -8.69 3.89 -10.50
N LEU A 111 -8.30 3.50 -9.29
CA LEU A 111 -7.01 2.89 -9.01
C LEU A 111 -6.83 1.55 -9.76
N ALA A 112 -7.82 0.66 -9.68
CA ALA A 112 -7.82 -0.61 -10.41
C ALA A 112 -7.71 -0.39 -11.93
N THR A 113 -8.36 0.63 -12.47
CA THR A 113 -8.27 1.00 -13.89
C THR A 113 -6.85 1.43 -14.27
N ALA A 114 -6.22 2.27 -13.45
CA ALA A 114 -4.84 2.71 -13.67
C ALA A 114 -3.84 1.54 -13.62
N LEU A 115 -4.01 0.64 -12.65
CA LEU A 115 -3.18 -0.57 -12.53
C LEU A 115 -3.39 -1.53 -13.70
N ALA A 116 -4.64 -1.74 -14.12
CA ALA A 116 -4.96 -2.56 -15.29
C ALA A 116 -4.35 -1.98 -16.57
N ALA A 117 -4.42 -0.65 -16.77
CA ALA A 117 -3.79 0.02 -17.89
C ALA A 117 -2.27 -0.23 -17.93
N ARG A 118 -1.58 -0.12 -16.78
CA ARG A 118 -0.16 -0.44 -16.68
C ARG A 118 0.13 -1.90 -17.05
N MET A 119 -0.72 -2.84 -16.62
CA MET A 119 -0.57 -4.25 -16.96
C MET A 119 -0.75 -4.50 -18.46
N PHE A 120 -1.73 -3.85 -19.09
CA PHE A 120 -1.89 -3.92 -20.55
C PHE A 120 -0.69 -3.35 -21.32
N THR A 121 -0.04 -2.31 -20.80
CA THR A 121 1.19 -1.76 -21.41
C THR A 121 2.37 -2.73 -21.31
N ARG A 122 2.52 -3.43 -20.18
CA ARG A 122 3.60 -4.40 -19.96
C ARG A 122 3.39 -5.74 -20.65
N ASN A 123 2.14 -6.11 -20.90
CA ASN A 123 1.74 -7.41 -21.46
C ASN A 123 0.87 -7.17 -22.71
N PRO A 124 1.46 -6.86 -23.87
CA PRO A 124 0.72 -6.53 -25.10
C PRO A 124 -0.26 -7.63 -25.54
N GLU A 125 0.06 -8.89 -25.26
CA GLU A 125 -0.72 -10.08 -25.56
C GLU A 125 -1.96 -10.25 -24.65
N ALA A 126 -1.99 -9.56 -23.50
CA ALA A 126 -3.13 -9.63 -22.60
C ALA A 126 -4.33 -8.88 -23.21
N ARG A 127 -5.44 -9.61 -23.39
CA ARG A 127 -6.75 -9.10 -23.80
C ARG A 127 -7.58 -8.65 -22.61
N GLU A 128 -7.43 -9.34 -21.48
CA GLU A 128 -8.13 -9.04 -20.25
C GLU A 128 -7.17 -9.01 -19.07
N VAL A 129 -7.45 -8.13 -18.11
CA VAL A 129 -6.74 -8.06 -16.83
C VAL A 129 -7.79 -8.11 -15.73
N VAL A 130 -7.65 -9.05 -14.82
CA VAL A 130 -8.41 -9.08 -13.56
C VAL A 130 -7.50 -8.57 -12.46
N VAL A 131 -7.88 -7.45 -11.86
CA VAL A 131 -7.21 -6.89 -10.67
C VAL A 131 -7.89 -7.50 -9.45
N ARG A 132 -7.11 -8.14 -8.58
CA ARG A 132 -7.55 -8.71 -7.30
C ARG A 132 -6.75 -8.08 -6.17
N ALA A 133 -7.46 -7.55 -5.16
CA ALA A 133 -6.87 -7.20 -3.88
C ALA A 133 -7.36 -8.20 -2.85
N GLU A 134 -6.43 -8.82 -2.15
CA GLU A 134 -6.68 -9.89 -1.19
C GLU A 134 -6.00 -9.54 0.12
N ASP A 135 -6.69 -9.78 1.23
CA ASP A 135 -6.13 -9.64 2.56
C ASP A 135 -5.58 -10.98 3.02
N PHE A 136 -4.30 -11.00 3.37
CA PHE A 136 -3.63 -12.18 3.88
C PHE A 136 -3.49 -12.09 5.40
N GLU A 137 -4.34 -12.85 6.09
CA GLU A 137 -4.25 -13.04 7.55
C GLU A 137 -3.16 -14.09 7.82
N SER A 138 -2.02 -13.63 8.33
CA SER A 138 -0.95 -14.50 8.78
C SER A 138 -1.25 -15.06 10.17
N VAL A 139 -0.80 -16.29 10.44
CA VAL A 139 -0.93 -16.92 11.77
C VAL A 139 0.43 -16.99 12.46
N SER A 140 0.45 -16.82 13.78
CA SER A 140 1.67 -17.03 14.54
C SER A 140 2.11 -18.50 14.50
N MET A 141 3.39 -18.77 14.78
CA MET A 141 3.89 -20.16 14.84
C MET A 141 3.21 -20.98 15.94
N GLU A 142 2.76 -20.35 17.02
CA GLU A 142 1.98 -21.01 18.07
C GLU A 142 0.58 -21.40 17.56
N GLU A 143 -0.13 -20.47 16.93
CA GLU A 143 -1.43 -20.73 16.31
C GLU A 143 -1.35 -21.80 15.22
N HIS A 144 -0.26 -21.78 14.44
CA HIS A 144 0.00 -22.80 13.43
C HIS A 144 0.21 -24.19 14.04
N ARG A 145 0.99 -24.30 15.13
CA ARG A 145 1.15 -25.55 15.88
C ARG A 145 -0.15 -26.04 16.50
N ASN A 146 -1.06 -25.12 16.83
CA ASN A 146 -2.41 -25.42 17.31
C ASN A 146 -3.42 -25.68 16.17
N GLY A 147 -2.96 -25.79 14.92
CA GLY A 147 -3.76 -26.19 13.77
C GLY A 147 -4.45 -25.05 13.01
N ARG A 148 -4.22 -23.78 13.36
CA ARG A 148 -4.69 -22.66 12.53
C ARG A 148 -3.85 -22.57 11.26
N THR A 149 -4.50 -22.21 10.15
CA THR A 149 -3.84 -21.94 8.88
C THR A 149 -4.03 -20.47 8.48
N PRO A 150 -3.07 -19.89 7.73
CA PRO A 150 -3.26 -18.58 7.13
C PRO A 150 -4.53 -18.53 6.27
N ARG A 151 -5.14 -17.34 6.16
CA ARG A 151 -6.35 -17.12 5.38
C ARG A 151 -6.14 -16.03 4.35
N VAL A 152 -6.75 -16.22 3.19
CA VAL A 152 -6.82 -15.22 2.12
C VAL A 152 -8.27 -14.80 1.99
N THR A 153 -8.56 -13.52 2.16
CA THR A 153 -9.91 -12.95 2.05
C THR A 153 -9.96 -11.97 0.88
N PRO A 154 -10.87 -12.13 -0.09
CA PRO A 154 -10.98 -11.17 -1.19
C PRO A 154 -11.54 -9.83 -0.69
N VAL A 155 -10.81 -8.75 -0.95
CA VAL A 155 -11.23 -7.37 -0.60
C VAL A 155 -11.81 -6.66 -1.81
N TYR A 156 -11.21 -6.85 -2.99
CA TYR A 156 -11.66 -6.23 -4.22
C TYR A 156 -11.36 -7.10 -5.43
N GLN A 157 -12.26 -7.09 -6.40
CA GLN A 157 -12.03 -7.70 -7.71
C GLN A 157 -12.69 -6.89 -8.81
N ALA A 158 -11.93 -6.60 -9.86
CA ALA A 158 -12.48 -6.02 -11.08
C ALA A 158 -11.82 -6.58 -12.34
N LYS A 159 -12.63 -6.80 -13.36
CA LYS A 159 -12.19 -7.25 -14.68
C LYS A 159 -12.20 -6.09 -15.66
N PHE A 160 -11.10 -5.95 -16.38
CA PHE A 160 -10.90 -4.96 -17.44
C PHE A 160 -10.61 -5.68 -18.74
N LYS A 161 -11.18 -5.18 -19.83
CA LYS A 161 -10.88 -5.63 -21.18
C LYS A 161 -10.08 -4.54 -21.87
N ARG A 162 -9.10 -4.94 -22.68
CA ARG A 162 -8.42 -3.99 -23.57
C ARG A 162 -9.47 -3.39 -24.48
N GLY A 163 -9.60 -2.06 -24.47
CA GLY A 163 -10.55 -1.37 -25.33
C GLY A 163 -10.25 -1.74 -26.78
N SER A 164 -11.22 -2.34 -27.47
CA SER A 164 -11.29 -2.19 -28.92
C SER A 164 -11.43 -0.68 -29.16
N ARG A 165 -10.51 -0.11 -29.93
CA ARG A 165 -10.92 1.06 -30.71
C ARG A 165 -12.09 0.69 -31.60
#